data_AF-A0A3B4A579-F1
#
_entry.id   AF-A0A3B4A579-F1
#
_cell.length_a   1.000
_cell.length_b   1.000
_cell.length_c   1.000
_cell.angle_alpha   90.00
_cell.angle_beta   90.00
_cell.angle_gamma   90.00
#
_symmetry.space_group_name_H-M   'P 1'
#
loop_
_entity.id
_entity.type
_entity.pdbx_description
1 polymer ?
#
loop_
_entity_poly.entity_id
_entity_poly.type
_entity_poly.pdbx_seq_one_letter_code
_entity_poly.pdbx_strand_id
1 'polypeptide(L)'
;GDIVLDGYELRWGLTIAGLCLYAADIWTDICLALTYYQEEHYLWAGLTLAFILTGMLVSQIFSFAWYWDDMNDFFINPNGKATQAGLSKKEKRQRHHNLFCMATDLSMLKLFETFLESAPQLLLQVYIVLLGHREATVLNYVSMAFSFLSIAWSLVDYRRCLRRSLPHISEMPSGLPTAVYLLYKLCTITSLILSYSLYLIISAYTTVALTAVWLAMLIWTNILQTEFCSHRGLEILYRAVVGVILTFTFFNVKGQDTKVPMGIYYSIFCIINVSSPILLSVLMPEFNSSTLLAVDIFILCCVFLGLFCLVLYYVLLHPRVKLHDIDEVDGPGEKNNSVRRINTFLQP
;
A
#
# COMPACT_ATOMS: atom_id res chain seq x y z
N GLY A 1 8.35 33.60 8.16
CA GLY A 1 9.52 32.95 7.54
C GLY A 1 9.65 31.54 8.05
N ASP A 2 9.79 31.40 9.37
CA ASP A 2 10.29 30.17 9.99
C ASP A 2 9.35 28.95 9.93
N ILE A 3 8.03 29.15 9.97
CA ILE A 3 7.05 28.04 9.87
C ILE A 3 7.00 27.43 8.44
N VAL A 4 7.28 28.24 7.41
CA VAL A 4 7.36 27.77 6.02
C VAL A 4 8.70 27.08 5.78
N LEU A 5 9.75 27.51 6.50
CA LEU A 5 11.06 26.87 6.46
C LEU A 5 11.01 25.47 7.14
N ASP A 6 10.36 25.35 8.29
CA ASP A 6 10.22 24.07 9.01
C ASP A 6 9.45 23.01 8.17
N GLY A 7 8.51 23.49 7.35
CA GLY A 7 7.72 22.65 6.46
C GLY A 7 8.50 22.04 5.29
N TYR A 8 9.54 22.68 4.74
CA TYR A 8 10.30 22.09 3.63
C TYR A 8 11.37 21.12 4.13
N GLU A 9 12.06 21.42 5.24
CA GLU A 9 13.02 20.52 5.89
C GLU A 9 12.34 19.20 6.26
N LEU A 10 11.17 19.28 6.92
CA LEU A 10 10.37 18.12 7.30
C LEU A 10 9.93 17.30 6.07
N ARG A 11 9.61 17.97 4.95
CA ARG A 11 9.23 17.30 3.70
C ARG A 11 10.38 16.54 3.08
N TRP A 12 11.58 17.13 3.01
CA TRP A 12 12.76 16.43 2.49
C TRP A 12 13.21 15.31 3.42
N GLY A 13 13.16 15.53 4.73
CA GLY A 13 13.44 14.51 5.74
C GLY A 13 12.52 13.29 5.59
N LEU A 14 11.22 13.49 5.38
CA LEU A 14 10.26 12.40 5.15
C LEU A 14 10.55 11.61 3.86
N THR A 15 10.95 12.29 2.78
CA THR A 15 11.30 11.63 1.52
C THR A 15 12.59 10.82 1.66
N ILE A 16 13.62 11.38 2.31
CA ILE A 16 14.89 10.70 2.57
C ILE A 16 14.65 9.48 3.48
N ALA A 17 13.86 9.66 4.54
CA ALA A 17 13.49 8.56 5.42
C ALA A 17 12.78 7.43 4.65
N GLY A 18 11.83 7.75 3.76
CA GLY A 18 11.19 6.75 2.90
C GLY A 18 12.18 6.01 2.00
N LEU A 19 13.17 6.70 1.44
CA LEU A 19 14.19 6.09 0.59
C LEU A 19 15.15 5.19 1.39
N CYS A 20 15.52 5.61 2.60
CA CYS A 20 16.32 4.79 3.53
C CYS A 20 15.55 3.54 3.97
N LEU A 21 14.26 3.67 4.28
CA LEU A 21 13.39 2.53 4.62
C LEU A 21 13.34 1.53 3.47
N TYR A 22 13.22 2.02 2.23
CA TYR A 22 13.20 1.17 1.04
C TYR A 22 14.52 0.40 0.84
N ALA A 23 15.67 1.08 0.95
CA ALA A 23 16.96 0.42 0.82
C ALA A 23 17.21 -0.60 1.93
N ALA A 24 16.75 -0.31 3.15
CA ALA A 24 16.83 -1.23 4.27
C ALA A 24 15.98 -2.49 4.03
N ASP A 25 14.76 -2.35 3.49
CA ASP A 25 13.83 -3.45 3.17
C ASP A 25 14.49 -4.46 2.21
N ILE A 26 15.02 -3.99 1.07
CA ILE A 26 15.74 -4.83 0.10
C ILE A 26 16.91 -5.58 0.75
N TRP A 27 17.70 -4.86 1.54
CA TRP A 27 18.85 -5.46 2.21
C TRP A 27 18.42 -6.54 3.20
N THR A 28 17.41 -6.26 4.03
CA THR A 28 16.90 -7.22 5.00
C THR A 28 16.31 -8.46 4.33
N ASP A 29 15.62 -8.29 3.20
CA ASP A 29 14.97 -9.38 2.50
C ASP A 29 15.97 -10.35 1.87
N ILE A 30 17.05 -9.83 1.27
CA ILE A 30 18.16 -10.64 0.75
C ILE A 30 18.89 -11.36 1.90
N CYS A 31 19.19 -10.65 2.99
CA CYS A 31 19.85 -11.23 4.15
C CYS A 31 19.00 -12.36 4.77
N LEU A 32 17.68 -12.20 4.86
CA LEU A 32 16.77 -13.23 5.38
C LEU A 32 16.75 -14.47 4.48
N ALA A 33 16.64 -14.29 3.16
CA ALA A 33 16.67 -15.42 2.22
C ALA A 33 17.98 -16.23 2.32
N LEU A 34 19.13 -15.54 2.41
CA LEU A 34 20.44 -16.19 2.59
C LEU A 34 20.53 -16.91 3.93
N THR A 35 20.01 -16.29 4.99
CA THR A 35 20.01 -16.88 6.33
C THR A 35 19.19 -18.17 6.36
N TYR A 36 17.98 -18.17 5.80
CA TYR A 36 17.15 -19.37 5.71
C TYR A 36 17.80 -20.48 4.87
N TYR A 37 18.53 -20.12 3.81
CA TYR A 37 19.27 -21.08 3.01
C TYR A 37 20.44 -21.71 3.77
N GLN A 38 21.18 -20.90 4.54
CA GLN A 38 22.30 -21.37 5.37
C GLN A 38 21.84 -22.24 6.54
N GLU A 39 20.67 -21.96 7.11
CA GLU A 39 20.06 -22.75 8.18
C GLU A 39 19.29 -23.99 7.65
N GLU A 40 19.50 -24.38 6.39
CA GLU A 40 18.87 -25.54 5.71
C GLU A 40 17.34 -25.50 5.63
N HIS A 41 16.72 -24.35 5.90
CA HIS A 41 15.28 -24.13 5.77
C HIS A 41 14.90 -23.74 4.33
N TYR A 42 15.09 -24.67 3.40
CA TYR A 42 14.91 -24.43 1.95
C TYR A 42 13.51 -23.95 1.56
N LEU A 43 12.46 -24.40 2.26
CA LEU A 43 11.09 -23.97 1.98
C LEU A 43 10.88 -22.49 2.30
N TRP A 44 11.39 -22.00 3.43
CA TRP A 44 11.27 -20.59 3.80
C TRP A 44 12.14 -19.71 2.90
N ALA A 45 13.35 -20.15 2.57
CA ALA A 45 14.20 -19.48 1.59
C ALA A 45 13.52 -19.39 0.22
N GLY A 46 12.94 -20.50 -0.25
CA GLY A 46 12.22 -20.56 -1.53
C GLY A 46 10.99 -19.65 -1.57
N LEU A 47 10.19 -19.62 -0.50
CA LEU A 47 9.04 -18.72 -0.40
C LEU A 47 9.46 -17.24 -0.40
N THR A 48 10.52 -16.91 0.35
CA THR A 48 11.08 -15.54 0.40
C THR A 48 11.53 -15.09 -0.99
N LEU A 49 12.30 -15.94 -1.70
CA LEU A 49 12.73 -15.65 -3.07
C LEU A 49 11.54 -15.54 -4.05
N ALA A 50 10.50 -16.36 -3.88
CA ALA A 50 9.31 -16.30 -4.72
C ALA A 50 8.56 -14.96 -4.54
N PHE A 51 8.46 -14.43 -3.32
CA PHE A 51 7.87 -13.13 -3.05
C PHE A 51 8.68 -12.00 -3.70
N ILE A 52 10.01 -12.02 -3.53
CA ILE A 52 10.93 -11.05 -4.16
C ILE A 52 10.79 -11.06 -5.69
N LEU A 53 10.85 -12.25 -6.30
CA LEU A 53 10.72 -12.39 -7.76
C LEU A 53 9.34 -11.93 -8.26
N THR A 54 8.28 -12.21 -7.51
CA THR A 54 6.91 -11.81 -7.88
C THR A 54 6.73 -10.29 -7.83
N GLY A 55 7.16 -9.65 -6.74
CA GLY A 55 7.10 -8.20 -6.58
C GLY A 55 7.90 -7.47 -7.67
N MET A 56 9.13 -7.93 -7.92
CA MET A 56 9.97 -7.38 -8.99
C MET A 56 9.33 -7.57 -10.37
N LEU A 57 8.89 -8.78 -10.72
CA LEU A 57 8.35 -9.07 -12.05
C LEU A 57 7.11 -8.25 -12.36
N VAL A 58 6.17 -8.17 -11.41
CA VAL A 58 4.93 -7.38 -11.60
C VAL A 58 5.24 -5.89 -11.73
N SER A 59 6.13 -5.36 -10.89
CA SER A 59 6.52 -3.94 -10.94
C SER A 59 7.21 -3.59 -12.26
N GLN A 60 8.05 -4.48 -12.79
CA GLN A 60 8.68 -4.28 -14.10
C GLN A 60 7.68 -4.33 -15.26
N ILE A 61 6.67 -5.21 -15.20
CA ILE A 61 5.60 -5.26 -16.22
C ILE A 61 4.83 -3.93 -16.26
N PHE A 62 4.41 -3.40 -15.10
CA PHE A 62 3.70 -2.11 -15.05
C PHE A 62 4.60 -0.95 -15.45
N SER A 63 5.85 -0.92 -14.96
CA SER A 63 6.83 0.10 -15.31
C SER A 63 7.06 0.17 -16.81
N PHE A 64 7.27 -0.98 -17.46
CA PHE A 64 7.45 -1.07 -18.90
C PHE A 64 6.20 -0.65 -19.66
N ALA A 65 5.02 -1.13 -19.25
CA ALA A 65 3.76 -0.79 -19.90
C ALA A 65 3.47 0.72 -19.85
N TRP A 66 3.69 1.36 -18.70
CA TRP A 66 3.48 2.80 -18.55
C TRP A 66 4.53 3.63 -19.29
N TYR A 67 5.79 3.19 -19.29
CA TYR A 67 6.84 3.80 -20.11
C TYR A 67 6.48 3.75 -21.61
N TRP A 68 5.97 2.61 -22.07
CA TRP A 68 5.53 2.44 -23.45
C TRP A 68 4.34 3.32 -23.80
N ASP A 69 3.35 3.42 -22.91
CA ASP A 69 2.19 4.32 -23.08
C ASP A 69 2.59 5.80 -23.15
N ASP A 70 3.56 6.23 -22.35
CA ASP A 70 4.10 7.60 -22.37
C ASP A 70 4.96 7.87 -23.63
N MET A 71 5.69 6.86 -24.12
CA MET A 71 6.46 6.95 -25.37
C MET A 71 5.55 7.01 -26.61
N ASN A 72 4.50 6.21 -26.66
CA ASN A 72 3.53 6.26 -27.77
C ASN A 72 2.82 7.61 -27.83
N ASP A 73 2.46 8.18 -26.68
CA ASP A 73 1.90 9.54 -26.59
C ASP A 73 2.86 10.58 -27.20
N PHE A 74 4.16 10.44 -26.95
CA PHE A 74 5.19 11.31 -27.54
C PHE A 74 5.26 11.18 -29.08
N PHE A 75 5.16 9.97 -29.62
CA PHE A 75 5.22 9.75 -31.07
C PHE A 75 3.93 10.15 -31.79
N ILE A 76 2.77 9.94 -31.17
CA ILE A 76 1.46 10.26 -31.76
C ILE A 76 1.22 11.78 -31.74
N ASN A 77 1.68 12.48 -30.69
CA ASN A 77 1.51 13.92 -30.55
C ASN A 77 2.85 14.68 -30.40
N PRO A 78 3.68 14.73 -31.46
CA PRO A 78 4.98 15.41 -31.41
C PRO A 78 4.82 16.93 -31.27
N ASN A 79 3.71 17.50 -31.76
CA ASN A 79 3.46 18.94 -31.77
C ASN A 79 2.86 19.46 -30.45
N GLY A 80 2.13 18.63 -29.68
CA GLY A 80 1.62 19.00 -28.35
C GLY A 80 2.72 19.34 -27.33
N LYS A 81 3.96 18.87 -27.57
CA LYS A 81 5.16 19.28 -26.83
C LYS A 81 6.00 20.33 -27.55
N ALA A 82 5.97 20.42 -28.88
CA ALA A 82 6.74 21.43 -29.63
C ALA A 82 6.17 22.86 -29.52
N THR A 83 4.88 23.03 -29.21
CA THR A 83 4.29 24.33 -28.83
C THR A 83 4.63 24.75 -27.38
N GLN A 84 5.61 24.10 -26.72
CA GLN A 84 6.10 24.40 -25.36
C GLN A 84 7.40 25.25 -25.34
N ALA A 85 7.74 25.89 -26.46
CA ALA A 85 8.90 26.76 -26.60
C ALA A 85 8.53 28.23 -26.33
N GLY A 86 7.97 28.52 -25.15
CA GLY A 86 7.76 29.89 -24.66
C GLY A 86 7.29 29.92 -23.21
N LEU A 87 8.22 30.04 -22.24
CA LEU A 87 7.99 29.91 -20.79
C LEU A 87 6.89 30.82 -20.21
N SER A 88 5.63 30.43 -20.37
CA SER A 88 4.45 31.02 -19.72
C SER A 88 4.19 30.36 -18.37
N LYS A 89 3.56 31.08 -17.43
CA LYS A 89 3.12 30.57 -16.11
C LYS A 89 2.32 29.26 -16.22
N LYS A 90 1.60 29.08 -17.34
CA LYS A 90 0.79 27.89 -17.65
C LYS A 90 1.65 26.65 -17.92
N GLU A 91 2.75 26.79 -18.65
CA GLU A 91 3.67 25.68 -18.96
C GLU A 91 4.39 25.16 -17.72
N LYS A 92 4.83 26.05 -16.82
CA LYS A 92 5.43 25.65 -15.54
C LYS A 92 4.44 24.84 -14.69
N ARG A 93 3.17 25.25 -14.67
CA ARG A 93 2.10 24.54 -13.97
C ARG A 93 1.83 23.15 -14.58
N GLN A 94 1.84 23.04 -15.90
CA GLN A 94 1.68 21.76 -16.60
C GLN A 94 2.85 20.80 -16.34
N ARG A 95 4.10 21.29 -16.41
CA ARG A 95 5.27 20.46 -16.09
C ARG A 95 5.24 19.96 -14.65
N HIS A 96 4.91 20.83 -13.69
CA HIS A 96 4.75 20.42 -12.30
C HIS A 96 3.65 19.37 -12.13
N HIS A 97 2.51 19.52 -12.82
CA HIS A 97 1.44 18.53 -12.79
C HIS A 97 1.87 17.17 -13.36
N ASN A 98 2.56 17.15 -14.50
CA ASN A 98 3.08 15.92 -15.08
C ASN A 98 4.10 15.22 -14.15
N LEU A 99 4.97 15.99 -13.48
CA LEU A 99 5.89 15.45 -12.47
C LEU A 99 5.13 14.79 -11.31
N PHE A 100 4.02 15.37 -10.85
CA PHE A 100 3.19 14.74 -9.81
C PHE A 100 2.47 13.47 -10.30
N CYS A 101 2.09 13.41 -11.58
CA CYS A 101 1.52 12.19 -12.16
C CYS A 101 2.57 11.07 -12.20
N MET A 102 3.79 11.37 -12.65
CA MET A 102 4.91 10.40 -12.62
C MET A 102 5.25 9.94 -11.20
N ALA A 103 5.24 10.86 -10.23
CA ALA A 103 5.45 10.51 -8.82
C ALA A 103 4.32 9.61 -8.28
N THR A 104 3.08 9.81 -8.74
CA THR A 104 1.94 8.94 -8.38
C THR A 104 2.12 7.55 -8.94
N ASP A 105 2.50 7.43 -10.21
CA ASP A 105 2.81 6.15 -10.84
C ASP A 105 3.94 5.42 -10.08
N LEU A 106 5.05 6.11 -9.78
CA LEU A 106 6.15 5.51 -9.00
C LEU A 106 5.69 5.04 -7.62
N SER A 107 4.90 5.84 -6.90
CA SER A 107 4.36 5.47 -5.59
C SER A 107 3.40 4.26 -5.68
N MET A 108 2.70 4.11 -6.81
CA MET A 108 1.81 2.99 -7.07
C MET A 108 2.57 1.71 -7.40
N LEU A 109 3.65 1.79 -8.17
CA LEU A 109 4.57 0.65 -8.37
C LEU A 109 5.15 0.19 -7.03
N LYS A 110 5.61 1.14 -6.22
CA LYS A 110 6.15 0.80 -4.90
C LYS A 110 5.09 0.13 -4.01
N LEU A 111 3.85 0.60 -4.07
CA LEU A 111 2.73 -0.03 -3.37
C LEU A 111 2.52 -1.48 -3.83
N PHE A 112 2.58 -1.75 -5.14
CA PHE A 112 2.43 -3.10 -5.69
C PHE A 112 3.53 -4.04 -5.20
N GLU A 113 4.78 -3.60 -5.34
CA GLU A 113 5.94 -4.33 -4.84
C GLU A 113 5.78 -4.65 -3.35
N THR A 114 5.50 -3.66 -2.52
CA THR A 114 5.33 -3.83 -1.07
C THR A 114 4.26 -4.86 -0.68
N PHE A 115 3.14 -4.95 -1.39
CA PHE A 115 2.08 -5.92 -1.05
C PHE A 115 2.23 -7.29 -1.71
N LEU A 116 3.01 -7.40 -2.79
CA LEU A 116 3.33 -8.68 -3.43
C LEU A 116 4.59 -9.33 -2.82
N GLU A 117 5.48 -8.53 -2.25
CA GLU A 117 6.76 -8.93 -1.67
C GLU A 117 6.79 -8.74 -0.15
N SER A 118 6.93 -7.50 0.33
CA SER A 118 7.20 -7.20 1.74
C SER A 118 6.09 -7.69 2.69
N ALA A 119 4.81 -7.56 2.33
CA ALA A 119 3.69 -7.96 3.19
C ALA A 119 3.58 -9.49 3.42
N PRO A 120 3.55 -10.35 2.39
CA PRO A 120 3.55 -11.81 2.59
C PRO A 120 4.87 -12.31 3.20
N GLN A 121 6.00 -11.67 2.90
CA GLN A 121 7.28 -11.97 3.54
C GLN A 121 7.28 -11.65 5.05
N LEU A 122 6.75 -10.49 5.43
CA LEU A 122 6.58 -10.12 6.84
C LEU A 122 5.62 -11.08 7.56
N LEU A 123 4.53 -11.50 6.91
CA LEU A 123 3.62 -12.52 7.43
C LEU A 123 4.34 -13.85 7.70
N LEU A 124 5.20 -14.29 6.76
CA LEU A 124 6.02 -15.49 6.92
C LEU A 124 7.03 -15.32 8.07
N GLN A 125 7.69 -14.18 8.17
CA GLN A 125 8.69 -13.89 9.21
C GLN A 125 8.06 -13.90 10.60
N VAL A 126 6.92 -13.24 10.78
CA VAL A 126 6.16 -13.23 12.03
C VAL A 126 5.70 -14.64 12.40
N TYR A 127 5.20 -15.41 11.43
CA TYR A 127 4.81 -16.81 11.64
C TYR A 127 5.99 -17.66 12.15
N ILE A 128 7.17 -17.58 11.53
CA ILE A 128 8.35 -18.35 11.95
C ILE A 128 8.79 -17.99 13.37
N VAL A 129 8.76 -16.69 13.71
CA VAL A 129 9.16 -16.20 15.04
C VAL A 129 8.19 -16.65 16.13
N LEU A 130 6.88 -16.60 15.86
CA LEU A 130 5.86 -17.05 16.82
C LEU A 130 5.85 -18.57 17.02
N LEU A 131 6.26 -19.35 16.02
CA LEU A 131 6.39 -20.81 16.13
C LEU A 131 7.58 -21.24 17.02
N GLY A 132 8.48 -20.31 17.35
CA GLY A 132 9.62 -20.58 18.23
C GLY A 132 10.72 -21.44 17.58
N HIS A 133 10.71 -21.60 16.25
CA HIS A 133 11.73 -22.38 15.53
C HIS A 133 13.12 -21.74 15.57
N ARG A 134 13.24 -20.45 15.92
CA ARG A 134 14.51 -19.73 15.97
C ARG A 134 14.55 -18.79 17.18
N GLU A 135 15.70 -18.73 17.87
CA GLU A 135 15.95 -17.66 18.85
C GLU A 135 16.03 -16.32 18.11
N ALA A 136 14.93 -15.58 18.14
CA ALA A 136 14.86 -14.28 17.49
C ALA A 136 15.78 -13.29 18.22
N THR A 137 16.85 -12.88 17.55
CA THR A 137 17.70 -11.78 18.02
C THR A 137 16.92 -10.46 17.97
N VAL A 138 17.35 -9.48 18.78
CA VAL A 138 16.75 -8.13 18.81
C VAL A 138 16.69 -7.50 17.40
N LEU A 139 17.69 -7.78 16.57
CA LEU A 139 17.74 -7.34 15.16
C LEU A 139 16.56 -7.85 14.33
N ASN A 140 16.07 -9.07 14.57
CA ASN A 140 14.94 -9.62 13.83
C ASN A 140 13.64 -8.85 14.17
N TYR A 141 13.42 -8.55 15.46
CA TYR A 141 12.27 -7.75 15.89
C TYR A 141 12.32 -6.31 15.37
N VAL A 142 13.51 -5.70 15.40
CA VAL A 142 13.73 -4.36 14.84
C VAL A 142 13.48 -4.35 13.34
N SER A 143 13.98 -5.35 12.60
CA SER A 143 13.72 -5.52 11.16
C SER A 143 12.22 -5.64 10.86
N MET A 144 11.49 -6.50 11.58
CA MET A 144 10.03 -6.62 11.42
C MET A 144 9.30 -5.30 11.69
N ALA A 145 9.71 -4.55 12.72
CA ALA A 145 9.13 -3.25 13.03
C ALA A 145 9.36 -2.22 11.89
N PHE A 146 10.55 -2.23 11.29
CA PHE A 146 10.85 -1.41 10.11
C PHE A 146 10.01 -1.84 8.90
N SER A 147 9.83 -3.13 8.64
CA SER A 147 8.97 -3.61 7.55
C SER A 147 7.51 -3.19 7.74
N PHE A 148 6.95 -3.29 8.96
CA PHE A 148 5.61 -2.75 9.24
C PHE A 148 5.50 -1.25 8.95
N LEU A 149 6.50 -0.47 9.37
CA LEU A 149 6.55 0.96 9.10
C LEU A 149 6.68 1.26 7.61
N SER A 150 7.52 0.51 6.89
CA SER A 150 7.72 0.61 5.44
C SER A 150 6.42 0.38 4.68
N ILE A 151 5.68 -0.70 5.03
CA ILE A 151 4.38 -1.01 4.43
C ILE A 151 3.35 0.10 4.69
N ALA A 152 3.27 0.60 5.93
CA ALA A 152 2.35 1.68 6.26
C ALA A 152 2.74 3.00 5.56
N TRP A 153 4.04 3.26 5.41
CA TRP A 153 4.57 4.45 4.74
C TRP A 153 4.30 4.43 3.24
N SER A 154 4.42 3.29 2.55
CA SER A 154 4.13 3.20 1.11
C SER A 154 2.67 3.54 0.79
N LEU A 155 1.72 3.16 1.66
CA LEU A 155 0.32 3.57 1.56
C LEU A 155 0.11 5.08 1.74
N VAL A 156 0.83 5.68 2.68
CA VAL A 156 0.77 7.11 2.95
C VAL A 156 1.35 7.89 1.78
N ASP A 157 2.49 7.44 1.25
CA ASP A 157 3.16 8.03 0.10
C ASP A 157 2.26 7.99 -1.13
N TYR A 158 1.73 6.81 -1.47
CA TYR A 158 0.75 6.66 -2.56
C TYR A 158 -0.45 7.59 -2.37
N ARG A 159 -1.04 7.62 -1.17
CA ARG A 159 -2.23 8.47 -0.90
C ARG A 159 -1.91 9.95 -1.05
N ARG A 160 -0.70 10.37 -0.68
CA ARG A 160 -0.23 11.77 -0.80
C ARG A 160 0.07 12.12 -2.26
N CYS A 161 0.76 11.26 -2.99
CA CYS A 161 1.07 11.46 -4.41
C CYS A 161 -0.21 11.50 -5.25
N LEU A 162 -1.14 10.56 -5.03
CA LEU A 162 -2.45 10.54 -5.67
C LEU A 162 -3.23 11.83 -5.41
N ARG A 163 -3.26 12.34 -4.18
CA ARG A 163 -3.96 13.61 -3.91
C ARG A 163 -3.30 14.82 -4.56
N ARG A 164 -1.97 14.83 -4.68
CA ARG A 164 -1.23 15.93 -5.31
C ARG A 164 -1.32 15.93 -6.83
N SER A 165 -1.51 14.77 -7.46
CA SER A 165 -1.75 14.71 -8.89
C SER A 165 -3.14 15.18 -9.30
N LEU A 166 -4.06 15.40 -8.34
CA LEU A 166 -5.44 15.77 -8.63
C LEU A 166 -5.68 17.28 -8.50
N PRO A 167 -6.07 17.98 -9.58
CA PRO A 167 -6.20 19.43 -9.57
C PRO A 167 -7.40 19.95 -8.76
N HIS A 168 -8.42 19.13 -8.56
CA HIS A 168 -9.68 19.52 -7.89
C HIS A 168 -9.81 19.03 -6.44
N ILE A 169 -8.81 18.32 -5.89
CA ILE A 169 -8.85 17.80 -4.53
C ILE A 169 -7.81 18.52 -3.66
N SER A 170 -8.21 18.94 -2.46
CA SER A 170 -7.29 19.52 -1.49
C SER A 170 -6.15 18.55 -1.19
N GLU A 171 -4.91 19.06 -1.28
CA GLU A 171 -3.72 18.37 -0.80
C GLU A 171 -3.92 17.95 0.66
N MET A 172 -3.33 16.81 1.01
CA MET A 172 -3.27 16.38 2.40
C MET A 172 -2.21 17.21 3.13
N PRO A 173 -2.56 17.96 4.19
CA PRO A 173 -1.58 18.78 4.89
C PRO A 173 -0.47 17.92 5.49
N SER A 174 0.79 18.34 5.34
CA SER A 174 1.92 17.77 6.07
C SER A 174 1.75 18.06 7.57
N GLY A 175 1.83 17.03 8.41
CA GLY A 175 1.67 17.14 9.86
C GLY A 175 0.71 16.10 10.44
N LEU A 176 -0.12 16.52 11.39
CA LEU A 176 -0.99 15.64 12.18
C LEU A 176 -1.92 14.72 11.34
N PRO A 177 -2.56 15.15 10.25
CA PRO A 177 -3.37 14.25 9.41
C PRO A 177 -2.57 13.09 8.81
N THR A 178 -1.32 13.34 8.42
CA THR A 178 -0.42 12.30 7.88
C THR A 178 -0.03 11.31 8.98
N ALA A 179 0.31 11.82 10.17
CA ALA A 179 0.67 10.96 11.31
C ALA A 179 -0.51 10.08 11.76
N VAL A 180 -1.73 10.63 11.84
CA VAL A 180 -2.92 9.85 12.23
C VAL A 180 -3.26 8.80 11.17
N TYR A 181 -3.15 9.13 9.89
CA TYR A 181 -3.37 8.17 8.80
C TYR A 181 -2.32 7.05 8.79
N LEU A 182 -1.04 7.40 9.02
CA LEU A 182 0.05 6.43 9.16
C LEU A 182 -0.21 5.50 10.34
N LEU A 183 -0.56 6.04 11.51
CA LEU A 183 -0.85 5.23 12.70
C LEU A 183 -2.04 4.31 12.49
N TYR A 184 -3.11 4.79 11.86
CA TYR A 184 -4.25 3.97 11.45
C TYR A 184 -3.82 2.79 10.56
N LYS A 185 -3.04 3.04 9.50
CA LYS A 185 -2.59 1.99 8.59
C LYS A 185 -1.61 1.03 9.25
N LEU A 186 -0.67 1.54 10.04
CA LEU A 186 0.28 0.74 10.80
C LEU A 186 -0.46 -0.23 11.74
N CYS A 187 -1.33 0.27 12.62
CA CYS A 187 -2.04 -0.55 13.59
C CYS A 187 -2.98 -1.58 12.94
N THR A 188 -3.68 -1.21 11.86
CA THR A 188 -4.58 -2.16 11.17
C THR A 188 -3.82 -3.25 10.41
N ILE A 189 -2.69 -2.93 9.77
CA ILE A 189 -1.87 -3.93 9.09
C ILE A 189 -1.17 -4.84 10.10
N THR A 190 -0.61 -4.29 11.17
CA THR A 190 0.06 -5.06 12.23
C THR A 190 -0.86 -6.07 12.88
N SER A 191 -2.06 -5.65 13.30
CA SER A 191 -3.03 -6.57 13.91
C SER A 191 -3.47 -7.67 12.94
N LEU A 192 -3.71 -7.34 11.65
CA LEU A 192 -4.11 -8.33 10.67
C LEU A 192 -3.02 -9.36 10.37
N ILE A 193 -1.78 -8.91 10.17
CA ILE A 193 -0.64 -9.82 9.91
C ILE A 193 -0.42 -10.75 11.11
N LEU A 194 -0.44 -10.22 12.34
CA LEU A 194 -0.35 -11.04 13.54
C LEU A 194 -1.49 -12.07 13.61
N SER A 195 -2.73 -11.65 13.33
CA SER A 195 -3.89 -12.54 13.32
C SER A 195 -3.79 -13.65 12.27
N TYR A 196 -3.29 -13.33 11.06
CA TYR A 196 -3.02 -14.34 10.03
C TYR A 196 -1.90 -15.29 10.43
N SER A 197 -0.83 -14.80 11.09
CA SER A 197 0.23 -15.67 11.62
C SER A 197 -0.32 -16.64 12.67
N LEU A 198 -1.20 -16.19 13.57
CA LEU A 198 -1.85 -17.08 14.55
C LEU A 198 -2.73 -18.14 13.86
N TYR A 199 -3.49 -17.79 12.81
CA TYR A 199 -4.24 -18.80 12.04
C TYR A 199 -3.34 -19.80 11.32
N LEU A 200 -2.18 -19.38 10.82
CA LEU A 200 -1.21 -20.27 10.20
C LEU A 200 -0.63 -21.27 11.22
N ILE A 201 -0.45 -20.85 12.49
CA ILE A 201 -0.05 -21.74 13.59
C ILE A 201 -1.14 -22.79 13.88
N ILE A 202 -2.42 -22.38 13.89
CA ILE A 202 -3.54 -23.31 14.11
C ILE A 202 -3.62 -24.34 12.99
N SER A 203 -3.47 -23.92 11.74
CA SER A 203 -3.53 -24.83 10.60
C SER A 203 -2.87 -24.28 9.34
N ALA A 204 -2.11 -25.13 8.66
CA ALA A 204 -1.58 -24.84 7.33
C ALA A 204 -2.70 -24.60 6.28
N TYR A 205 -3.91 -25.14 6.48
CA TYR A 205 -5.06 -24.90 5.59
C TYR A 205 -5.49 -23.43 5.55
N THR A 206 -5.07 -22.61 6.51
CA THR A 206 -5.23 -21.15 6.47
C THR A 206 -4.64 -20.55 5.20
N THR A 207 -3.57 -21.12 4.63
CA THR A 207 -3.03 -20.67 3.33
C THR A 207 -4.06 -20.79 2.21
N VAL A 208 -4.85 -21.88 2.19
CA VAL A 208 -5.95 -22.08 1.25
C VAL A 208 -7.10 -21.10 1.51
N ALA A 209 -7.38 -20.80 2.78
CA ALA A 209 -8.37 -19.77 3.13
C ALA A 209 -7.93 -18.37 2.65
N LEU A 210 -6.66 -18.01 2.81
CA LEU A 210 -6.12 -16.73 2.33
C LEU A 210 -6.15 -16.62 0.80
N THR A 211 -5.86 -17.71 0.07
CA THR A 211 -6.01 -17.71 -1.39
C THR A 211 -7.48 -17.61 -1.81
N ALA A 212 -8.41 -18.23 -1.08
CA ALA A 212 -9.84 -18.06 -1.33
C ALA A 212 -10.32 -16.62 -1.08
N VAL A 213 -9.84 -15.96 -0.02
CA VAL A 213 -10.12 -14.53 0.24
C VAL A 213 -9.57 -13.67 -0.88
N TRP A 214 -8.34 -13.92 -1.35
CA TRP A 214 -7.77 -13.22 -2.49
C TRP A 214 -8.62 -13.39 -3.77
N LEU A 215 -9.08 -14.61 -4.06
CA LEU A 215 -9.97 -14.87 -5.19
C LEU A 215 -11.31 -14.13 -5.05
N ALA A 216 -11.87 -14.06 -3.84
CA ALA A 216 -13.07 -13.28 -3.58
C ALA A 216 -12.84 -11.78 -3.83
N MET A 217 -11.70 -11.23 -3.39
CA MET A 217 -11.32 -9.83 -3.67
C MET A 217 -11.08 -9.58 -5.16
N LEU A 218 -10.49 -10.53 -5.89
CA LEU A 218 -10.34 -10.46 -7.33
C LEU A 218 -11.71 -10.45 -8.04
N ILE A 219 -12.65 -11.29 -7.62
CA ILE A 219 -14.01 -11.28 -8.18
C ILE A 219 -14.67 -9.92 -7.92
N TRP A 220 -14.54 -9.41 -6.69
CA TRP A 220 -15.07 -8.10 -6.32
C TRP A 220 -14.49 -6.96 -7.17
N THR A 221 -13.17 -6.92 -7.38
CA THR A 221 -12.52 -5.89 -8.22
C THR A 221 -12.92 -6.01 -9.69
N ASN A 222 -13.20 -7.22 -10.18
CA ASN A 222 -13.76 -7.41 -11.51
C ASN A 222 -15.20 -6.91 -11.65
N ILE A 223 -16.05 -7.14 -10.64
CA ILE A 223 -17.43 -6.61 -10.59
C ILE A 223 -17.43 -5.08 -10.56
N LEU A 224 -16.45 -4.47 -9.88
CA LEU A 224 -16.33 -3.03 -9.78
C LEU A 224 -16.00 -2.34 -11.11
N GLN A 225 -15.58 -3.11 -12.13
CA GLN A 225 -15.24 -2.69 -13.49
C GLN A 225 -14.28 -1.50 -13.52
N THR A 226 -13.04 -1.73 -13.11
CA THR A 226 -11.98 -0.72 -13.19
C THR A 226 -11.50 -0.53 -14.64
N GLU A 227 -11.20 0.71 -15.04
CA GLU A 227 -10.65 1.05 -16.35
C GLU A 227 -9.31 1.79 -16.18
N PHE A 228 -8.34 1.16 -15.50
CA PHE A 228 -7.08 1.82 -15.19
C PHE A 228 -6.03 1.70 -16.30
N CYS A 229 -5.97 0.55 -16.94
CA CYS A 229 -4.93 0.19 -17.90
C CYS A 229 -5.43 0.21 -19.35
N SER A 230 -4.55 0.60 -20.27
CA SER A 230 -4.82 0.67 -21.71
C SER A 230 -5.12 -0.71 -22.33
N HIS A 231 -4.49 -1.76 -21.80
CA HIS A 231 -4.59 -3.13 -22.30
C HIS A 231 -5.41 -4.03 -21.36
N ARG A 232 -6.25 -4.89 -21.94
CA ARG A 232 -7.10 -5.84 -21.19
C ARG A 232 -6.30 -6.79 -20.29
N GLY A 233 -5.14 -7.27 -20.75
CA GLY A 233 -4.28 -8.15 -19.95
C GLY A 233 -3.68 -7.44 -18.73
N LEU A 234 -3.24 -6.19 -18.90
CA LEU A 234 -2.69 -5.37 -17.83
C LEU A 234 -3.76 -4.99 -16.81
N GLU A 235 -5.00 -4.78 -17.25
CA GLU A 235 -6.15 -4.53 -16.36
C GLU A 235 -6.48 -5.75 -15.49
N ILE A 236 -6.41 -6.97 -16.04
CA ILE A 236 -6.61 -8.20 -15.26
C ILE A 236 -5.49 -8.33 -14.22
N LEU A 237 -4.24 -8.09 -14.59
CA LEU A 237 -3.11 -8.12 -13.67
C LEU A 237 -3.30 -7.06 -12.56
N TYR A 238 -3.69 -5.85 -12.93
CA TYR A 238 -3.98 -4.76 -11.97
C TYR A 238 -5.04 -5.17 -10.96
N ARG A 239 -6.16 -5.73 -11.40
CA ARG A 239 -7.24 -6.21 -10.53
C ARG A 239 -6.78 -7.34 -9.60
N ALA A 240 -5.89 -8.21 -10.07
CA ALA A 240 -5.29 -9.27 -9.26
C ALA A 240 -4.37 -8.73 -8.16
N VAL A 241 -3.52 -7.75 -8.48
CA VAL A 241 -2.65 -7.08 -7.50
C VAL A 241 -3.47 -6.31 -6.47
N VAL A 242 -4.47 -5.55 -6.92
CA VAL A 242 -5.40 -4.86 -6.01
C VAL A 242 -6.15 -5.85 -5.12
N GLY A 243 -6.51 -7.02 -5.65
CA GLY A 243 -7.06 -8.12 -4.86
C GLY A 243 -6.12 -8.56 -3.74
N VAL A 244 -4.81 -8.66 -4.00
CA VAL A 244 -3.80 -8.97 -2.97
C VAL A 244 -3.74 -7.86 -1.92
N ILE A 245 -3.67 -6.59 -2.35
CA ILE A 245 -3.67 -5.44 -1.43
C ILE A 245 -4.90 -5.49 -0.51
N LEU A 246 -6.08 -5.77 -1.07
CA LEU A 246 -7.34 -5.90 -0.33
C LEU A 246 -7.35 -7.08 0.65
N THR A 247 -6.52 -8.10 0.50
CA THR A 247 -6.39 -9.15 1.53
C THR A 247 -5.70 -8.65 2.80
N PHE A 248 -4.84 -7.61 2.68
CA PHE A 248 -4.04 -7.07 3.78
C PHE A 248 -4.52 -5.70 4.29
N THR A 249 -5.08 -4.85 3.44
CA THR A 249 -5.54 -3.52 3.84
C THR A 249 -6.66 -3.01 2.95
N PHE A 250 -7.58 -2.23 3.53
CA PHE A 250 -8.58 -1.54 2.73
C PHE A 250 -7.90 -0.55 1.78
N PHE A 251 -8.08 -0.78 0.49
CA PHE A 251 -7.60 0.06 -0.59
C PHE A 251 -8.77 0.52 -1.45
N ASN A 252 -8.93 1.83 -1.61
CA ASN A 252 -10.04 2.36 -2.40
C ASN A 252 -9.69 2.32 -3.89
N VAL A 253 -10.33 1.40 -4.60
CA VAL A 253 -10.06 1.11 -6.02
C VAL A 253 -10.73 2.09 -6.99
N LYS A 254 -11.93 2.61 -6.66
CA LYS A 254 -12.75 3.41 -7.59
C LYS A 254 -12.99 4.86 -7.16
N GLY A 255 -12.50 5.26 -5.98
CA GLY A 255 -12.64 6.66 -5.53
C GLY A 255 -14.02 7.07 -5.03
N GLN A 256 -15.08 6.36 -5.42
CA GLN A 256 -16.50 6.68 -5.16
C GLN A 256 -17.05 6.04 -3.87
N ASP A 257 -18.11 6.64 -3.31
CA ASP A 257 -18.93 6.18 -2.16
C ASP A 257 -18.34 5.06 -1.30
N THR A 258 -17.25 5.38 -0.60
CA THR A 258 -16.44 4.39 0.09
C THR A 258 -17.03 3.91 1.41
N LYS A 259 -18.08 4.56 1.93
CA LYS A 259 -18.56 4.33 3.30
C LYS A 259 -19.03 2.88 3.53
N VAL A 260 -19.82 2.34 2.59
CA VAL A 260 -20.37 0.99 2.73
C VAL A 260 -19.30 -0.10 2.52
N PRO A 261 -18.51 -0.10 1.42
CA PRO A 261 -17.43 -1.07 1.25
C PRO A 261 -16.41 -1.05 2.39
N MET A 262 -16.09 0.15 2.89
CA MET A 262 -15.19 0.32 4.03
C MET A 262 -15.78 -0.22 5.33
N GLY A 263 -17.07 0.01 5.60
CA GLY A 263 -17.76 -0.56 6.76
C GLY A 263 -17.79 -2.09 6.74
N ILE A 264 -18.09 -2.68 5.58
CA ILE A 264 -18.08 -4.14 5.39
C ILE A 264 -16.67 -4.69 5.63
N TYR A 265 -15.65 -4.08 5.01
CA TYR A 265 -14.26 -4.49 5.17
C TYR A 265 -13.83 -4.48 6.65
N TYR A 266 -14.07 -3.36 7.35
CA TYR A 266 -13.65 -3.24 8.74
C TYR A 266 -14.46 -4.12 9.70
N SER A 267 -15.69 -4.49 9.33
CA SER A 267 -16.46 -5.49 10.08
C SER A 267 -15.83 -6.88 9.97
N ILE A 268 -15.48 -7.32 8.75
CA ILE A 268 -14.76 -8.59 8.52
C ILE A 268 -13.40 -8.58 9.21
N PHE A 269 -12.67 -7.46 9.10
CA PHE A 269 -11.41 -7.25 9.79
C PHE A 269 -11.53 -7.45 11.32
N CYS A 270 -12.57 -6.89 11.95
CA CYS A 270 -12.79 -7.09 13.39
C CYS A 270 -13.05 -8.56 13.72
N ILE A 271 -13.85 -9.25 12.91
CA ILE A 271 -14.13 -10.67 13.08
C ILE A 271 -12.80 -11.45 13.05
N ILE A 272 -12.01 -11.30 11.98
CA ILE A 272 -10.72 -12.00 11.81
C ILE A 272 -9.79 -11.79 13.01
N ASN A 273 -9.63 -10.53 13.44
CA ASN A 273 -8.70 -10.18 14.53
C ASN A 273 -9.16 -10.64 15.91
N VAL A 274 -10.47 -10.67 16.16
CA VAL A 274 -11.01 -11.17 17.44
C VAL A 274 -11.05 -12.69 17.46
N SER A 275 -11.43 -13.35 16.35
CA SER A 275 -11.53 -14.80 16.33
C SER A 275 -10.18 -15.50 16.30
N SER A 276 -9.09 -14.85 15.86
CA SER A 276 -7.78 -15.50 15.78
C SER A 276 -7.19 -15.87 17.17
N PRO A 277 -7.05 -14.93 18.13
CA PRO A 277 -6.66 -15.26 19.51
C PRO A 277 -7.58 -16.26 20.20
N ILE A 278 -8.90 -16.12 20.00
CA ILE A 278 -9.91 -16.99 20.61
C ILE A 278 -9.75 -18.42 20.08
N LEU A 279 -9.64 -18.58 18.77
CA LEU A 279 -9.52 -19.90 18.15
C LEU A 279 -8.18 -20.56 18.53
N LEU A 280 -7.09 -19.79 18.60
CA LEU A 280 -5.80 -20.31 19.07
C LEU A 280 -5.91 -20.82 20.52
N SER A 281 -6.51 -20.02 21.40
CA SER A 281 -6.68 -20.37 22.82
C SER A 281 -7.54 -21.62 23.02
N VAL A 282 -8.53 -21.86 22.16
CA VAL A 282 -9.45 -23.01 22.25
C VAL A 282 -8.87 -24.26 21.59
N LEU A 283 -8.27 -24.14 20.40
CA LEU A 283 -7.78 -25.30 19.63
C LEU A 283 -6.37 -25.74 20.05
N MET A 284 -5.53 -24.80 20.49
CA MET A 284 -4.12 -25.03 20.82
C MET A 284 -3.79 -24.54 22.25
N PRO A 285 -4.46 -25.06 23.30
CA PRO A 285 -4.26 -24.61 24.68
C PRO A 285 -2.83 -24.85 25.19
N GLU A 286 -2.09 -25.78 24.58
CA GLU A 286 -0.68 -26.07 24.88
C GLU A 286 0.25 -24.91 24.53
N PHE A 287 -0.13 -24.06 23.58
CA PHE A 287 0.62 -22.88 23.17
C PHE A 287 0.34 -21.66 24.05
N ASN A 288 -0.46 -21.78 25.12
CA ASN A 288 -0.83 -20.67 26.00
C ASN A 288 0.35 -20.21 26.90
N SER A 289 1.36 -19.60 26.27
CA SER A 289 2.54 -19.01 26.89
C SER A 289 2.30 -17.53 27.19
N SER A 290 3.06 -16.97 28.13
CA SER A 290 3.03 -15.54 28.45
C SER A 290 3.32 -14.65 27.24
N THR A 291 4.14 -15.14 26.30
CA THR A 291 4.48 -14.43 25.06
C THR A 291 3.28 -14.36 24.12
N LEU A 292 2.56 -15.47 23.90
CA LEU A 292 1.39 -15.48 23.03
C LEU A 292 0.23 -14.68 23.62
N LEU A 293 0.05 -14.71 24.94
CA LEU A 293 -0.89 -13.82 25.63
C LEU A 293 -0.55 -12.33 25.43
N ALA A 294 0.74 -11.97 25.49
CA ALA A 294 1.17 -10.60 25.21
C ALA A 294 0.89 -10.19 23.75
N VAL A 295 1.07 -11.11 22.80
CA VAL A 295 0.71 -10.91 21.38
C VAL A 295 -0.80 -10.69 21.22
N ASP A 296 -1.64 -11.49 21.89
CA ASP A 296 -3.09 -11.37 21.82
C ASP A 296 -3.58 -10.01 22.36
N ILE A 297 -3.04 -9.59 23.51
CA ILE A 297 -3.31 -8.26 24.08
C ILE A 297 -2.85 -7.17 23.11
N PHE A 298 -1.69 -7.33 22.49
CA PHE A 298 -1.16 -6.38 21.52
C PHE A 298 -2.03 -6.28 20.27
N ILE A 299 -2.55 -7.40 19.74
CA ILE A 299 -3.51 -7.43 18.62
C ILE A 299 -4.74 -6.59 18.98
N LEU A 300 -5.34 -6.84 20.15
CA LEU A 300 -6.51 -6.09 20.61
C LEU A 300 -6.21 -4.58 20.71
N CYS A 301 -5.10 -4.20 21.35
CA CYS A 301 -4.66 -2.81 21.45
C CYS A 301 -4.50 -2.16 20.07
N CYS A 302 -3.87 -2.84 19.11
CA CYS A 302 -3.72 -2.35 17.74
C CYS A 302 -5.06 -2.23 17.01
N VAL A 303 -6.00 -3.16 17.18
CA VAL A 303 -7.36 -3.06 16.60
C VAL A 303 -8.07 -1.83 17.14
N PHE A 304 -8.13 -1.65 18.47
CA PHE A 304 -8.78 -0.49 19.09
C PHE A 304 -8.15 0.82 18.65
N LEU A 305 -6.81 0.92 18.71
CA LEU A 305 -6.09 2.12 18.31
C LEU A 305 -6.26 2.41 16.81
N GLY A 306 -6.18 1.38 15.96
CA GLY A 306 -6.34 1.51 14.52
C GLY A 306 -7.75 2.00 14.13
N LEU A 307 -8.80 1.43 14.72
CA LEU A 307 -10.18 1.87 14.48
C LEU A 307 -10.47 3.24 15.06
N PHE A 308 -9.91 3.59 16.22
CA PHE A 308 -10.00 4.94 16.76
C PHE A 308 -9.36 5.96 15.82
N CYS A 309 -8.12 5.71 15.38
CA CYS A 309 -7.43 6.58 14.41
C CYS A 309 -8.16 6.64 13.06
N LEU A 310 -8.81 5.55 12.63
CA LEU A 310 -9.65 5.50 11.45
C LEU A 310 -10.82 6.48 11.55
N VAL A 311 -11.61 6.38 12.62
CA VAL A 311 -12.76 7.27 12.86
C VAL A 311 -12.29 8.71 13.00
N LEU A 312 -11.23 8.94 13.79
CA LEU A 312 -10.63 10.25 13.98
C LEU A 312 -10.21 10.88 12.64
N TYR A 313 -9.55 10.10 11.78
CA TYR A 313 -9.14 10.54 10.46
C TYR A 313 -10.34 10.93 9.60
N TYR A 314 -11.36 10.07 9.49
CA TYR A 314 -12.50 10.34 8.60
C TYR A 314 -13.45 11.43 9.11
N VAL A 315 -13.58 11.60 10.43
CA VAL A 315 -14.47 12.61 11.02
C VAL A 315 -13.83 13.98 11.09
N LEU A 316 -12.57 14.08 11.54
CA LEU A 316 -11.92 15.36 11.84
C LEU A 316 -10.88 15.80 10.81
N LEU A 317 -10.16 14.86 10.21
CA LEU A 317 -8.93 15.16 9.46
C LEU A 317 -9.05 14.91 7.96
N HIS A 318 -10.09 14.22 7.51
CA HIS A 318 -10.30 13.90 6.10
C HIS A 318 -10.63 15.19 5.36
N PRO A 319 -9.80 15.61 4.38
CA PRO A 319 -10.04 16.84 3.65
C PRO A 319 -11.39 16.74 2.94
N ARG A 320 -12.36 17.56 3.35
CA ARG A 320 -13.64 17.70 2.63
C ARG A 320 -13.34 18.31 1.27
N VAL A 321 -14.01 17.81 0.24
CA VAL A 321 -13.95 18.37 -1.11
C VAL A 321 -14.41 19.84 -0.98
N LYS A 322 -13.47 20.77 -1.12
CA LYS A 322 -13.84 22.15 -1.43
C LYS A 322 -14.23 22.12 -2.89
N LEU A 323 -15.54 22.11 -3.14
CA LEU A 323 -16.09 22.41 -4.45
C LEU A 323 -15.72 23.86 -4.74
N HIS A 324 -14.53 24.09 -5.30
CA HIS A 324 -14.21 25.39 -5.86
C HIS A 324 -14.63 25.33 -7.32
N ASP A 325 -15.52 26.24 -7.63
CA ASP A 325 -16.19 26.55 -8.89
C ASP A 325 -15.60 25.93 -10.16
N ILE A 326 -16.51 25.32 -10.91
CA ILE A 326 -16.42 25.18 -12.35
C ILE A 326 -16.21 26.60 -12.90
N ASP A 327 -15.00 26.90 -13.35
CA ASP A 327 -14.82 27.94 -14.36
C ASP A 327 -14.21 27.26 -15.59
N GLU A 328 -15.08 27.11 -16.59
CA GLU A 328 -14.72 26.80 -17.96
C GLU A 328 -13.72 27.83 -18.48
N VAL A 329 -12.45 27.47 -18.61
CA VAL A 329 -11.68 27.75 -19.83
C VAL A 329 -10.44 26.88 -19.84
N ASP A 330 -10.50 25.77 -20.57
CA ASP A 330 -9.43 25.33 -21.45
C ASP A 330 -10.03 24.32 -22.44
N GLY A 331 -9.87 24.58 -23.73
CA GLY A 331 -10.39 23.78 -24.84
C GLY A 331 -9.90 22.31 -24.80
N PRO A 332 -10.23 21.49 -25.82
CA PRO A 332 -9.87 20.08 -25.85
C PRO A 332 -8.36 19.92 -26.04
N GLY A 333 -7.59 20.12 -24.97
CA GLY A 333 -6.18 19.77 -24.91
C GLY A 333 -6.08 18.28 -24.69
N GLU A 334 -5.45 17.57 -25.63
CA GLU A 334 -5.09 16.16 -25.48
C GLU A 334 -4.35 15.97 -24.14
N LYS A 335 -4.97 15.23 -23.23
CA LYS A 335 -4.40 14.91 -21.93
C LYS A 335 -3.46 13.72 -22.09
N ASN A 336 -2.20 13.87 -21.67
CA ASN A 336 -1.23 12.76 -21.61
C ASN A 336 -1.82 11.54 -20.87
N ASN A 337 -1.39 10.34 -21.27
CA ASN A 337 -1.91 9.08 -20.74
C ASN A 337 -1.79 8.94 -19.21
N SER A 338 -0.72 9.41 -18.57
CA SER A 338 -0.61 9.42 -17.09
C SER A 338 -1.69 10.26 -16.40
N VAL A 339 -1.98 11.44 -16.95
CA VAL A 339 -3.06 12.33 -16.48
C VAL A 339 -4.42 11.67 -16.74
N ARG A 340 -4.59 10.96 -17.85
CA ARG A 340 -5.82 10.21 -18.15
C ARG A 340 -6.03 9.07 -17.16
N ARG A 341 -5.03 8.23 -16.89
CA ARG A 341 -5.08 7.09 -15.94
C ARG A 341 -5.51 7.52 -14.54
N ILE A 342 -4.90 8.59 -14.01
CA ILE A 342 -5.23 9.14 -12.69
C ILE A 342 -6.64 9.73 -12.65
N ASN A 343 -7.07 10.40 -13.73
CA ASN A 343 -8.43 10.91 -13.83
C ASN A 343 -9.47 9.79 -13.94
N THR A 344 -9.20 8.70 -14.67
CA THR A 344 -10.10 7.53 -14.74
C THR A 344 -10.25 6.84 -13.37
N PHE A 345 -9.24 6.91 -12.51
CA PHE A 345 -9.31 6.40 -11.13
C PHE A 345 -10.42 7.05 -10.27
N LEU A 346 -10.92 8.22 -10.68
CA LEU A 346 -11.85 9.05 -9.91
C LEU A 346 -13.04 9.60 -10.69
N GLN A 347 -13.21 9.21 -11.96
CA GLN A 347 -14.39 9.64 -12.71
C GLN A 347 -15.66 9.05 -12.06
N PRO A 348 -16.73 9.85 -11.91
CA PRO A 348 -17.99 9.47 -11.28
C PRO A 348 -18.75 8.36 -12.02
#